data_AF-A0A929K4U7-F1
#
_entry.id   AF-A0A929K4U7-F1
#
_cell.length_a   1.000
_cell.length_b   1.000
_cell.length_c   1.000
_cell.angle_alpha   90.00
_cell.angle_beta   90.00
_cell.angle_gamma   90.00
#
_symmetry.space_group_name_H-M   'P 1'
#
loop_
_entity.id
_entity.type
_entity.pdbx_description
1 polymer ?
#
loop_
_entity_poly.entity_id
_entity_poly.type
_entity_poly.pdbx_seq_one_letter_code
_entity_poly.pdbx_strand_id
1 'polypeptide(L)'
;MGEEGEKFKIEKEVAKRDIFQAGRDIIIQQPSEKEKLTFPFPPSLHNQTPPEPNFVGQEAKLETITDWYTNPEVRIGALIGWGGVGKSAIVRNWYDTLKFNAIKPDGIFWWGFYRNAYLELFLNALLRYVSQGQIEPET
;
A
#
# COMPACT_ATOMS: atom_id res chain seq x y z
N MET A 1 44.33 -40.85 6.80
CA MET A 1 42.90 -40.61 6.48
C MET A 1 42.48 -39.37 7.24
N GLY A 2 42.60 -38.21 6.61
CA GLY A 2 42.13 -36.94 7.14
C GLY A 2 41.19 -36.34 6.12
N GLU A 3 39.91 -36.21 6.48
CA GLU A 3 38.93 -35.43 5.74
C GLU A 3 39.04 -33.98 6.21
N GLU A 4 39.60 -33.10 5.38
CA GLU A 4 39.42 -31.66 5.54
C GLU A 4 38.13 -31.26 4.83
N GLY A 5 37.10 -30.95 5.62
CA GLY A 5 35.86 -30.37 5.14
C GLY A 5 36.12 -28.97 4.57
N GLU A 6 35.85 -28.80 3.29
CA GLU A 6 35.99 -27.54 2.57
C GLU A 6 35.01 -26.49 3.14
N LYS A 7 35.55 -25.41 3.68
CA LYS A 7 34.81 -24.36 4.38
C LYS A 7 34.33 -23.32 3.36
N PHE A 8 33.10 -23.46 2.86
CA PHE A 8 32.52 -22.48 1.94
C PHE A 8 32.24 -21.15 2.66
N LYS A 9 33.02 -20.13 2.30
CA LYS A 9 32.88 -18.76 2.76
C LYS A 9 31.88 -18.05 1.84
N ILE A 10 30.64 -17.88 2.29
CA ILE A 10 29.62 -17.14 1.53
C ILE A 10 29.93 -15.63 1.68
N GLU A 11 30.46 -15.02 0.62
CA GLU A 11 30.66 -13.58 0.55
C GLU A 11 29.32 -12.84 0.45
N LYS A 12 29.14 -11.85 1.31
CA LYS A 12 27.85 -11.22 1.65
C LYS A 12 27.48 -10.06 0.73
N GLU A 13 27.93 -10.04 -0.53
CA GLU A 13 27.93 -8.81 -1.33
C GLU A 13 27.09 -8.79 -2.62
N VAL A 14 26.45 -9.88 -3.04
CA VAL A 14 25.79 -9.89 -4.36
C VAL A 14 24.32 -9.46 -4.34
N ALA A 15 23.62 -9.51 -3.21
CA ALA A 15 22.16 -9.28 -3.18
C ALA A 15 21.70 -7.81 -3.15
N LYS A 16 22.62 -6.82 -3.07
CA LYS A 16 22.24 -5.39 -2.98
C LYS A 16 22.23 -4.65 -4.32
N ARG A 17 22.86 -5.18 -5.37
CA ARG A 17 23.03 -4.44 -6.63
C ARG A 17 21.83 -4.52 -7.58
N ASP A 18 21.04 -5.59 -7.53
CA ASP A 18 20.00 -5.83 -8.53
C ASP A 18 18.72 -5.01 -8.29
N ILE A 19 18.39 -4.69 -7.04
CA ILE A 19 17.18 -3.92 -6.72
C ILE A 19 17.37 -2.41 -7.04
N PHE A 20 18.59 -1.90 -6.90
CA PHE A 20 18.88 -0.48 -7.13
C PHE A 20 19.05 -0.11 -8.61
N GLN A 21 19.42 -1.06 -9.47
CA GLN A 21 19.57 -0.82 -10.92
C GLN A 21 18.22 -0.76 -11.62
N ALA A 22 17.25 -1.62 -11.27
CA ALA A 22 15.92 -1.61 -11.87
C ALA A 22 15.15 -0.28 -11.68
N GLY A 23 15.48 0.50 -10.64
CA GLY A 23 14.88 1.81 -10.38
C GLY A 23 15.48 2.99 -11.14
N ARG A 24 16.62 2.82 -11.84
CA ARG A 24 17.31 3.92 -12.54
C ARG A 24 16.83 4.17 -13.96
N ASP A 25 16.23 3.17 -14.60
CA ASP A 25 15.75 3.30 -15.99
C ASP A 25 14.29 3.75 -16.07
N ILE A 26 13.60 3.89 -14.93
CA ILE A 26 12.27 4.49 -14.87
C ILE A 26 12.43 6.01 -14.85
N ILE A 27 12.49 6.61 -16.04
CA ILE A 27 12.31 8.05 -16.18
C ILE A 27 10.84 8.35 -15.90
N ILE A 28 10.51 8.68 -14.65
CA ILE A 28 9.21 9.26 -14.29
C ILE A 28 9.22 10.68 -14.86
N GLN A 29 8.64 10.85 -16.06
CA GLN A 29 8.35 12.17 -16.58
C GLN A 29 7.48 12.89 -15.54
N GLN A 30 7.94 14.05 -15.06
CA GLN A 30 7.07 14.90 -14.25
C GLN A 30 5.86 15.28 -15.13
N PRO A 31 4.62 14.98 -14.72
CA PRO A 31 3.46 15.34 -15.52
C PRO A 31 3.44 16.86 -15.70
N SER A 32 3.51 17.31 -16.95
CA SER A 32 3.21 18.68 -17.34
C SER A 32 1.83 19.03 -16.81
N GLU A 33 1.74 20.09 -16.00
CA GLU A 33 0.52 20.65 -15.42
C GLU A 33 -0.56 19.60 -15.12
N LYS A 34 -0.39 18.89 -13.99
CA LYS A 34 -1.23 17.76 -13.54
C LYS A 34 -2.71 18.01 -13.85
N GLU A 35 -3.17 17.44 -14.94
CA GLU A 35 -4.59 17.26 -15.18
C GLU A 35 -5.16 16.60 -13.92
N LYS A 36 -6.20 17.19 -13.33
CA LYS A 36 -6.77 16.68 -12.09
C LYS A 36 -7.17 15.23 -12.34
N LEU A 37 -6.40 14.29 -11.80
CA LEU A 37 -6.75 12.88 -11.84
C LEU A 37 -8.12 12.75 -11.19
N THR A 38 -9.12 12.45 -12.01
CA THR A 38 -10.43 12.08 -11.51
C THR A 38 -10.34 10.61 -11.14
N PHE A 39 -10.46 10.31 -9.85
CA PHE A 39 -10.50 8.93 -9.40
C PHE A 39 -11.96 8.46 -9.34
N PRO A 40 -12.24 7.18 -9.64
CA PRO A 40 -13.60 6.72 -9.71
C PRO A 40 -14.22 6.56 -8.32
N PHE A 41 -15.50 6.91 -8.26
CA PHE A 41 -16.44 6.51 -7.23
C PHE A 41 -17.32 5.39 -7.81
N PRO A 42 -17.55 4.28 -7.10
CA PRO A 42 -17.25 4.03 -5.68
C PRO A 42 -15.78 3.62 -5.40
N PRO A 43 -15.35 3.62 -4.13
CA PRO A 43 -14.11 2.99 -3.69
C PRO A 43 -13.94 1.56 -4.21
N SER A 44 -12.71 1.17 -4.54
CA SER A 44 -12.35 -0.21 -4.87
C SER A 44 -11.80 -0.90 -3.63
N LEU A 45 -12.54 -1.89 -3.11
CA LEU A 45 -12.25 -2.55 -1.83
C LEU A 45 -12.02 -4.05 -2.02
N HIS A 46 -10.75 -4.47 -1.95
CA HIS A 46 -10.35 -5.87 -2.13
C HIS A 46 -9.84 -6.45 -0.82
N ASN A 47 -10.49 -7.52 -0.34
CA ASN A 47 -10.13 -8.21 0.91
C ASN A 47 -10.02 -7.26 2.11
N GLN A 48 -10.95 -6.29 2.19
CA GLN A 48 -10.97 -5.33 3.28
C GLN A 48 -11.10 -6.03 4.64
N THR A 49 -10.40 -5.50 5.64
CA THR A 49 -10.62 -5.91 7.03
C THR A 49 -12.08 -5.62 7.39
N PRO A 50 -12.82 -6.60 7.97
CA PRO A 50 -14.19 -6.37 8.43
C PRO A 50 -14.25 -5.23 9.47
N PRO A 51 -15.40 -4.54 9.59
CA PRO A 51 -15.62 -3.63 10.69
C PRO A 51 -15.44 -4.33 12.04
N GLU A 52 -14.83 -3.64 13.00
CA GLU A 52 -14.66 -4.13 14.37
C GLU A 52 -15.57 -3.32 15.31
N PRO A 53 -16.77 -3.81 15.67
CA PRO A 53 -17.75 -3.05 16.44
C PRO A 53 -17.28 -2.75 17.88
N ASN A 54 -16.31 -3.51 18.40
CA ASN A 54 -15.74 -3.30 19.72
C ASN A 54 -14.38 -2.58 19.67
N PHE A 55 -14.10 -1.83 18.59
CA PHE A 55 -12.87 -1.04 18.51
C PHE A 55 -12.92 0.08 19.56
N VAL A 56 -12.05 -0.03 20.56
CA VAL A 56 -11.99 0.91 21.69
C VAL A 56 -10.59 1.50 21.83
N GLY A 57 -10.54 2.78 22.17
CA GLY A 57 -9.30 3.54 22.28
C GLY A 57 -8.60 3.73 20.92
N GLN A 58 -7.43 4.38 20.97
CA GLN A 58 -6.58 4.69 19.81
C GLN A 58 -6.96 5.95 19.02
N GLU A 59 -7.68 6.87 19.66
CA GLU A 59 -8.03 8.19 19.14
C GLU A 59 -6.79 8.93 18.62
N ALA A 60 -5.70 8.95 19.40
CA ALA A 60 -4.43 9.57 19.02
C ALA A 60 -3.82 8.96 17.74
N LYS A 61 -4.05 7.67 17.48
CA LYS A 61 -3.55 7.02 16.26
C LYS A 61 -4.48 7.29 15.06
N LEU A 62 -5.78 7.42 15.27
CA LEU A 62 -6.72 7.85 14.22
C LEU A 62 -6.44 9.30 13.81
N GLU A 63 -6.13 10.16 14.78
CA GLU A 63 -5.66 11.52 14.57
C GLU A 63 -4.37 11.52 13.76
N THR A 64 -3.39 10.69 14.11
CA THR A 64 -2.14 10.53 13.34
C THR A 64 -2.38 10.19 11.87
N ILE A 65 -3.32 9.28 11.55
CA ILE A 65 -3.64 8.94 10.16
C ILE A 65 -4.31 10.13 9.45
N THR A 66 -5.13 10.90 10.17
CA THR A 66 -5.75 12.12 9.65
C THR A 66 -4.72 13.21 9.38
N ASP A 67 -3.73 13.38 10.26
CA ASP A 67 -2.60 14.30 10.07
C ASP A 67 -1.77 13.91 8.84
N TRP A 68 -1.51 12.61 8.67
CA TRP A 68 -0.85 12.11 7.45
C TRP A 68 -1.66 12.41 6.19
N TYR A 69 -2.99 12.23 6.24
CA TYR A 69 -3.85 12.50 5.09
C TYR A 69 -3.92 14.00 4.75
N THR A 70 -3.99 14.87 5.76
CA THR A 70 -4.15 16.32 5.58
C THR A 70 -2.85 17.04 5.23
N ASN A 71 -1.69 16.44 5.54
CA ASN A 71 -0.39 17.01 5.23
C ASN A 71 -0.01 16.74 3.75
N PRO A 72 0.08 17.78 2.89
CA PRO A 72 0.38 17.60 1.47
C PRO A 72 1.81 17.08 1.19
N GLU A 73 2.71 17.14 2.17
CA GLU A 73 4.08 16.61 2.06
C GLU A 73 4.13 15.10 2.33
N VAL A 74 3.10 14.54 2.96
CA VAL A 74 3.03 13.10 3.24
C VAL A 74 2.45 12.38 2.02
N ARG A 75 3.26 11.52 1.42
CA ARG A 75 2.84 10.67 0.28
C ARG A 75 2.59 9.22 0.68
N ILE A 76 3.30 8.74 1.69
CA ILE A 76 3.26 7.36 2.17
C ILE A 76 3.29 7.38 3.70
N GLY A 77 2.27 6.78 4.31
CA GLY A 77 2.23 6.48 5.75
C GLY A 77 2.41 4.99 5.99
N ALA A 78 3.18 4.62 7.02
CA ALA A 78 3.44 3.22 7.36
C ALA A 78 3.06 2.93 8.81
N LEU A 79 2.17 1.96 9.01
CA LEU A 79 1.86 1.40 10.32
C LEU A 79 2.69 0.14 10.53
N ILE A 80 3.64 0.18 11.47
CA ILE A 80 4.55 -0.92 11.77
C ILE A 80 4.25 -1.42 13.17
N GLY A 81 4.23 -2.75 13.34
CA GLY A 81 3.97 -3.37 14.62
C GLY A 81 3.77 -4.87 14.48
N TRP A 82 3.72 -5.56 15.62
CA TRP A 82 3.58 -7.01 15.70
C TRP A 82 2.32 -7.54 15.01
N GLY A 83 2.34 -8.84 14.69
CA GLY A 83 1.14 -9.54 14.21
C GLY A 83 0.01 -9.44 15.24
N GLY A 84 -1.23 -9.28 14.77
CA GLY A 84 -2.40 -9.21 15.65
C GLY A 84 -2.62 -7.90 16.42
N VAL A 85 -1.68 -6.93 16.39
CA VAL A 85 -1.81 -5.66 17.12
C VAL A 85 -2.90 -4.70 16.60
N GLY A 86 -3.67 -5.10 15.58
CA GLY A 86 -4.78 -4.30 15.05
C GLY A 86 -4.42 -3.24 14.00
N LYS A 87 -3.27 -3.34 13.32
CA LYS A 87 -2.88 -2.38 12.25
C LYS A 87 -3.94 -2.21 11.16
N SER A 88 -4.49 -3.31 10.67
CA SER A 88 -5.53 -3.24 9.64
C SER A 88 -6.86 -2.78 10.22
N ALA A 89 -7.14 -3.12 11.49
CA ALA A 89 -8.33 -2.67 12.20
C ALA A 89 -8.32 -1.14 12.40
N ILE A 90 -7.18 -0.53 12.71
CA ILE A 90 -7.11 0.93 12.84
C ILE A 90 -7.31 1.65 11.50
N VAL A 91 -6.72 1.17 10.41
CA VAL A 91 -6.95 1.77 9.07
C VAL A 91 -8.42 1.60 8.67
N ARG A 92 -9.03 0.46 9.02
CA ARG A 92 -10.44 0.21 8.78
C ARG A 92 -11.33 1.19 9.55
N ASN A 93 -11.04 1.38 10.84
CA ASN A 93 -11.78 2.33 11.66
C ASN A 93 -11.61 3.76 11.16
N TRP A 94 -10.40 4.17 10.75
CA TRP A 94 -10.18 5.48 10.14
C TRP A 94 -11.02 5.66 8.87
N TYR A 95 -11.04 4.65 7.98
CA TYR A 95 -11.90 4.64 6.78
C TYR A 95 -13.39 4.83 7.13
N ASP A 96 -13.87 4.18 8.18
CA ASP A 96 -15.28 4.31 8.61
C ASP A 96 -15.58 5.71 9.18
N THR A 97 -14.57 6.47 9.64
CA THR A 97 -14.75 7.87 10.11
C THR A 97 -14.83 8.91 8.99
N LEU A 98 -14.40 8.59 7.75
CA LEU A 98 -14.29 9.55 6.65
C LEU A 98 -15.58 10.35 6.41
N LYS A 99 -16.73 9.65 6.41
CA LYS A 99 -18.04 10.25 6.19
C LYS A 99 -18.42 11.25 7.28
N PHE A 100 -18.11 10.94 8.54
CA PHE A 100 -18.48 11.75 9.70
C PHE A 100 -17.54 12.94 9.88
N ASN A 101 -16.26 12.78 9.53
CA ASN A 101 -15.23 13.82 9.65
C ASN A 101 -15.16 14.73 8.41
N ALA A 102 -16.10 14.61 7.48
CA ALA A 102 -16.11 15.34 6.21
C ALA A 102 -14.82 15.20 5.38
N ILE A 103 -14.06 14.12 5.58
CA ILE A 103 -12.85 13.80 4.84
C ILE A 103 -13.27 13.14 3.52
N LYS A 104 -12.88 13.74 2.39
CA LYS A 104 -13.25 13.28 1.05
C LYS A 104 -12.00 13.05 0.20
N PRO A 105 -11.44 11.84 0.21
CA PRO A 105 -10.41 11.46 -0.76
C PRO A 105 -11.00 11.50 -2.17
N ASP A 106 -10.19 11.94 -3.15
CA ASP A 106 -10.61 11.90 -4.55
C ASP A 106 -10.88 10.45 -5.00
N GLY A 107 -10.13 9.48 -4.46
CA GLY A 107 -10.32 8.05 -4.67
C GLY A 107 -9.77 7.22 -3.52
N ILE A 108 -10.29 5.99 -3.38
CA ILE A 108 -9.86 5.01 -2.37
C ILE A 108 -9.70 3.65 -3.05
N PHE A 109 -8.47 3.15 -3.04
CA PHE A 109 -8.13 1.79 -3.42
C PHE A 109 -7.62 1.04 -2.19
N TRP A 110 -8.30 -0.02 -1.79
CA TRP A 110 -7.91 -0.87 -0.68
C TRP A 110 -7.54 -2.26 -1.18
N TRP A 111 -6.37 -2.76 -0.78
CA TRP A 111 -5.95 -4.12 -1.10
C TRP A 111 -5.40 -4.88 0.12
N GLY A 112 -5.98 -6.04 0.38
CA GLY A 112 -5.45 -7.01 1.36
C GLY A 112 -4.73 -8.17 0.69
N PHE A 113 -3.41 -8.27 0.91
CA PHE A 113 -2.57 -9.36 0.38
C PHE A 113 -2.75 -10.71 1.09
N TYR A 114 -3.46 -10.77 2.22
CA TYR A 114 -3.63 -12.01 3.00
C TYR A 114 -4.39 -13.12 2.25
N ARG A 115 -5.35 -12.76 1.38
CA ARG A 115 -6.16 -13.74 0.64
C ARG A 115 -5.71 -13.91 -0.81
N ASN A 116 -5.09 -12.89 -1.39
CA ASN A 116 -4.51 -12.92 -2.74
C ASN A 116 -3.15 -12.20 -2.70
N ALA A 117 -2.08 -12.99 -2.69
CA ALA A 117 -0.71 -12.50 -2.64
C ALA A 117 -0.12 -12.18 -4.04
N TYR A 118 -0.84 -12.54 -5.11
CA TYR A 118 -0.36 -12.35 -6.48
C TYR A 118 -0.32 -10.87 -6.86
N LEU A 119 0.87 -10.40 -7.22
CA LEU A 119 1.12 -9.02 -7.63
C LEU A 119 0.32 -8.64 -8.89
N GLU A 120 0.21 -9.54 -9.85
CA GLU A 120 -0.53 -9.30 -11.09
C GLU A 120 -2.01 -8.97 -10.83
N LEU A 121 -2.65 -9.69 -9.90
CA LEU A 121 -4.04 -9.40 -9.52
C LEU A 121 -4.17 -8.00 -8.89
N PHE A 122 -3.21 -7.62 -8.03
CA PHE A 122 -3.16 -6.28 -7.44
C PHE A 122 -3.01 -5.21 -8.51
N LEU A 123 -2.03 -5.37 -9.42
CA LEU A 123 -1.74 -4.41 -10.48
C LEU A 123 -2.92 -4.30 -11.45
N ASN A 124 -3.54 -5.41 -11.84
CA ASN A 124 -4.68 -5.41 -12.75
C ASN A 124 -5.89 -4.72 -12.12
N ALA A 125 -6.17 -4.97 -10.84
CA ALA A 125 -7.23 -4.28 -10.12
C ALA A 125 -6.94 -2.78 -9.97
N LEU A 126 -5.69 -2.43 -9.65
CA LEU A 126 -5.26 -1.04 -9.51
C LEU A 126 -5.36 -0.29 -10.85
N LEU A 127 -4.86 -0.88 -11.95
CA LEU A 127 -4.92 -0.31 -13.30
C LEU A 127 -6.37 -0.07 -13.73
N ARG A 128 -7.24 -1.06 -13.55
CA ARG A 128 -8.68 -0.89 -13.81
C ARG A 128 -9.27 0.25 -12.97
N TYR A 129 -8.89 0.36 -11.70
CA TYR A 129 -9.36 1.43 -10.83
C TYR A 129 -8.86 2.82 -11.28
N VAL A 130 -7.55 3.02 -11.45
CA VAL A 130 -7.01 4.34 -11.79
C VAL A 130 -7.34 4.78 -13.22
N SER A 131 -7.56 3.84 -14.13
CA SER A 131 -7.98 4.13 -15.51
C SER A 131 -9.50 4.27 -15.66
N GLN A 132 -10.28 4.11 -14.59
CA GLN A 132 -11.74 4.05 -14.66
C GLN A 132 -12.26 2.99 -15.66
N GLY A 133 -11.54 1.88 -15.79
CA GLY A 133 -11.85 0.80 -16.73
C GLY A 133 -11.48 1.08 -18.19
N GLN A 134 -10.83 2.20 -18.51
CA GLN A 134 -10.34 2.48 -19.86
C GLN A 134 -9.19 1.56 -20.28
N ILE A 135 -8.44 1.04 -19.30
CA ILE A 135 -7.39 0.05 -19.51
C ILE A 135 -7.91 -1.29 -18.99
N GLU A 136 -8.14 -2.22 -19.90
CA GLU A 136 -8.29 -3.63 -19.60
C GLU A 136 -6.90 -4.29 -19.63
N PRO A 137 -6.34 -4.68 -18.48
CA PRO A 137 -5.06 -5.38 -18.46
C PRO A 137 -5.19 -6.75 -19.11
N GLU A 138 -4.19 -7.12 -19.90
CA GLU A 138 -4.11 -8.45 -20.53
C GLU A 138 -4.00 -9.52 -19.43
N THR A 139 -4.86 -10.55 -19.53
CA THR A 139 -4.92 -11.71 -18.63
C THR A 139 -3.99 -12.82 -19.06
#